data_AF-A0A916GV58-F1
#
_entry.id   AF-A0A916GV58-F1
#
_cell.length_a   1.000
_cell.length_b   1.000
_cell.length_c   1.000
_cell.angle_alpha   90.00
_cell.angle_beta   90.00
_cell.angle_gamma   90.00
#
_symmetry.space_group_name_H-M   'P 1'
#
loop_
_entity.id
_entity.type
_entity.pdbx_description
1 polymer ?
#
loop_
_entity_poly.entity_id
_entity_poly.type
_entity_poly.pdbx_seq_one_letter_code
_entity_poly.pdbx_strand_id
1 'polypeptide(L)'
;MNLSGLLEIVRLTDVGLKRDHNEDAVAGDVDSGLLVLADGMGGYKAGEVASEIAVLTIVAEIKEGLVDFEQGQVDLITGMQRESQLIHH
;
A
#
# COMPACT_ATOMS: atom_id res chain seq x y z
N MET A 1 -4.55 -1.60 15.96
CA MET A 1 -4.75 -0.22 16.45
C MET A 1 -5.65 0.51 15.48
N ASN A 2 -6.46 1.44 15.95
CA ASN A 2 -7.22 2.32 15.07
C ASN A 2 -6.52 3.68 15.05
N LEU A 3 -5.94 4.04 13.91
CA LEU A 3 -5.18 5.29 13.74
C LEU A 3 -6.04 6.45 13.19
N SER A 4 -7.37 6.27 13.01
CA SER A 4 -8.27 7.25 12.39
C SER A 4 -8.39 8.60 13.09
N GLY A 5 -7.96 8.70 14.35
CA GLY A 5 -7.90 9.96 15.09
C GLY A 5 -6.48 10.54 15.24
N LEU A 6 -5.46 9.85 14.74
CA LEU A 6 -4.05 10.22 14.89
C LEU A 6 -3.38 10.52 13.53
N LEU A 7 -3.85 9.87 12.47
CA LEU A 7 -3.33 9.96 11.12
C LEU A 7 -4.44 10.39 10.16
N GLU A 8 -4.16 11.44 9.40
CA GLU A 8 -4.96 11.84 8.24
C GLU A 8 -4.19 11.46 6.97
N ILE A 9 -4.84 10.71 6.07
CA ILE A 9 -4.28 10.32 4.78
C ILE A 9 -5.00 11.10 3.68
N VAL A 10 -4.24 11.90 2.93
CA VAL A 10 -4.70 12.63 1.75
C VAL A 10 -3.96 12.11 0.53
N ARG A 11 -4.68 11.91 -0.58
CA ARG A 11 -4.12 11.42 -1.86
C ARG A 11 -4.50 12.37 -2.99
N LEU A 12 -3.53 12.72 -3.81
CA LEU A 12 -3.70 13.53 -5.01
C LEU A 12 -2.74 13.00 -6.08
N THR A 13 -3.21 12.89 -7.32
CA THR A 13 -2.40 12.49 -8.46
C THR A 13 -2.81 13.29 -9.70
N ASP A 14 -1.89 13.46 -10.64
CA ASP A 14 -2.07 14.24 -11.87
C ASP A 14 -1.29 13.58 -13.01
N VAL A 15 -1.87 13.54 -14.21
CA VAL A 15 -1.23 12.96 -15.41
C VAL A 15 0.00 13.75 -15.86
N GLY A 16 0.08 15.02 -15.47
CA GLY A 16 1.08 15.97 -15.94
C GLY A 16 0.82 16.44 -17.38
N LEU A 17 1.82 17.08 -17.97
CA LEU A 17 1.68 17.77 -19.26
C LEU A 17 2.13 16.95 -20.48
N LYS A 18 2.68 15.75 -20.27
CA LYS A 18 3.40 14.98 -21.32
C LYS A 18 2.81 13.61 -21.63
N ARG A 19 2.09 13.01 -20.69
CA ARG A 19 1.51 11.68 -20.86
C ARG A 19 0.04 11.80 -21.24
N ASP A 20 -0.46 10.82 -21.98
CA ASP A 20 -1.88 10.75 -22.35
C ASP A 20 -2.73 10.18 -21.21
N HIS A 21 -2.13 9.33 -20.37
CA HIS A 21 -2.79 8.62 -19.27
C HIS A 21 -1.92 8.66 -18.02
N ASN A 22 -2.57 8.67 -16.85
CA ASN A 22 -1.90 8.58 -15.58
C ASN A 22 -1.71 7.10 -15.21
N GLU A 23 -0.46 6.68 -15.03
CA GLU A 23 -0.13 5.31 -14.66
C GLU A 23 0.17 5.18 -13.16
N ASP A 24 0.05 6.28 -12.40
CA ASP A 24 0.16 6.28 -10.93
C ASP A 24 -1.16 5.85 -10.29
N ALA A 25 -1.08 4.94 -9.31
CA ALA A 25 -2.22 4.52 -8.51
C ALA A 25 -1.87 4.58 -7.01
N VAL A 26 -2.81 5.07 -6.19
CA VAL A 26 -2.59 5.27 -4.75
C VAL A 26 -3.76 4.70 -3.96
N ALA A 27 -3.50 3.84 -2.98
CA ALA A 27 -4.49 3.25 -2.07
C ALA A 27 -4.00 3.30 -0.62
N GLY A 28 -4.91 3.24 0.33
CA GLY A 28 -4.53 3.24 1.74
C GLY A 28 -5.69 2.90 2.66
N ASP A 29 -5.36 2.55 3.88
CA ASP A 29 -6.27 2.19 4.96
C ASP A 29 -5.83 2.92 6.23
N VAL A 30 -6.61 3.93 6.62
CA VAL A 30 -6.30 4.79 7.77
C VAL A 30 -6.30 3.99 9.08
N ASP A 31 -7.16 2.99 9.21
CA ASP A 31 -7.27 2.22 10.46
C ASP A 31 -5.96 1.49 10.76
N SER A 32 -5.37 0.83 9.76
CA SER A 32 -4.05 0.19 9.85
C SER A 32 -2.86 1.13 9.68
N GLY A 33 -3.07 2.37 9.19
CA GLY A 33 -2.00 3.29 8.84
C GLY A 33 -1.24 2.91 7.57
N LEU A 34 -1.84 2.08 6.72
CA LEU A 34 -1.25 1.61 5.47
C LEU A 34 -1.45 2.64 4.34
N LEU A 35 -0.38 2.94 3.60
CA LEU A 35 -0.43 3.71 2.37
C LEU A 35 0.44 3.03 1.32
N VAL A 36 -0.08 2.92 0.10
CA VAL A 36 0.56 2.24 -1.02
C VAL A 36 0.48 3.14 -2.26
N LEU A 37 1.60 3.30 -2.95
CA LEU A 37 1.75 4.01 -4.21
C LEU A 37 2.41 3.06 -5.22
N ALA A 38 1.83 2.96 -6.41
CA ALA A 38 2.39 2.19 -7.52
C ALA A 38 2.46 3.07 -8.79
N ASP A 39 3.60 3.04 -9.47
CA ASP A 39 3.85 3.68 -10.78
C ASP A 39 3.86 2.59 -11.86
N GLY A 40 2.92 2.64 -12.78
CA GLY A 40 2.83 1.72 -13.90
C GLY A 40 3.91 2.02 -14.94
N MET A 41 4.68 1.01 -15.34
CA MET A 41 5.75 1.19 -16.32
C MET A 41 5.20 1.58 -17.71
N GLY A 42 5.32 2.86 -18.05
CA GLY A 42 4.93 3.37 -19.37
C GLY A 42 5.66 2.74 -20.55
N GLY A 43 4.98 2.68 -21.69
CA GLY A 43 5.48 2.05 -22.93
C GLY A 43 5.10 0.58 -23.09
N TYR A 44 4.54 -0.05 -22.07
CA TYR A 44 3.81 -1.31 -22.18
C TYR A 44 2.30 -1.04 -22.22
N LYS A 45 1.51 -1.93 -22.84
CA LYS A 45 0.05 -1.79 -22.79
C LYS A 45 -0.42 -1.96 -21.35
N ALA A 46 -1.28 -1.05 -20.89
CA ALA A 46 -2.01 -1.13 -19.63
C ALA A 46 -1.17 -0.91 -18.34
N GLY A 47 -0.23 0.03 -18.34
CA GLY A 47 0.49 0.44 -17.12
C GLY A 47 -0.45 0.92 -16.00
N GLU A 48 -1.51 1.65 -16.36
CA GLU A 48 -2.59 2.06 -15.44
C GLU A 48 -3.28 0.86 -14.76
N VAL A 49 -3.51 -0.23 -15.49
CA VAL A 49 -4.18 -1.42 -14.97
C VAL A 49 -3.21 -2.19 -14.05
N ALA A 50 -1.94 -2.25 -14.43
CA ALA A 50 -0.92 -2.92 -13.63
C ALA A 50 -0.70 -2.22 -12.28
N SER A 51 -0.62 -0.89 -12.26
CA SER A 51 -0.49 -0.13 -11.03
C SER A 51 -1.74 -0.25 -10.17
N GLU A 52 -2.94 -0.17 -10.74
CA GLU A 52 -4.20 -0.36 -10.01
C GLU A 52 -4.30 -1.74 -9.36
N ILE A 53 -3.96 -2.80 -10.09
CA ILE A 53 -3.91 -4.16 -9.53
C ILE A 53 -2.91 -4.24 -8.37
N ALA A 54 -1.73 -3.63 -8.52
CA ALA A 54 -0.71 -3.67 -7.48
C ALA A 54 -1.18 -3.03 -6.17
N VAL A 55 -1.70 -1.79 -6.21
CA VAL A 55 -2.19 -1.13 -4.99
C VAL A 55 -3.35 -1.89 -4.35
N LEU A 56 -4.32 -2.38 -5.12
CA LEU A 56 -5.46 -3.10 -4.59
C LEU A 56 -5.05 -4.43 -3.94
N THR A 57 -4.15 -5.17 -4.57
CA THR A 57 -3.67 -6.47 -4.08
C THR A 57 -2.89 -6.29 -2.78
N ILE A 58 -1.94 -5.35 -2.74
CA ILE A 58 -1.13 -5.09 -1.54
C ILE A 58 -2.01 -4.66 -0.36
N VAL A 59 -2.99 -3.77 -0.60
CA VAL A 59 -3.90 -3.34 0.47
C VAL A 59 -4.75 -4.49 0.98
N ALA A 60 -5.27 -5.35 0.10
CA ALA A 60 -6.06 -6.51 0.51
C ALA A 60 -5.23 -7.50 1.34
N GLU A 61 -4.08 -7.93 0.83
CA GLU A 61 -3.20 -8.92 1.47
C GLU A 61 -2.69 -8.45 2.83
N ILE A 62 -2.23 -7.18 2.91
CA ILE A 62 -1.76 -6.63 4.19
C ILE A 62 -2.93 -6.48 5.16
N LYS A 63 -4.11 -6.02 4.69
CA LYS A 63 -5.27 -5.85 5.58
C LYS A 63 -5.74 -7.18 6.15
N GLU A 64 -5.80 -8.24 5.33
CA GLU A 64 -6.12 -9.59 5.78
C GLU A 64 -5.07 -10.13 6.75
N GLY A 65 -3.79 -9.98 6.43
CA GLY A 65 -2.70 -10.37 7.31
C GLY A 65 -2.82 -9.67 8.68
N LEU A 66 -3.15 -8.37 8.69
CA LEU A 66 -3.20 -7.56 9.91
C LEU A 66 -4.35 -7.88 10.88
N VAL A 67 -5.36 -8.67 10.50
CA VAL A 67 -6.53 -8.96 11.34
C VAL A 67 -6.16 -9.73 12.62
N ASP A 68 -5.09 -10.52 12.59
CA ASP A 68 -4.72 -11.45 13.67
C ASP A 68 -3.59 -10.99 14.59
N PHE A 69 -3.21 -9.69 14.60
CA PHE A 69 -2.01 -9.25 15.32
C PHE A 69 -2.24 -8.34 16.54
N GLU A 70 -1.49 -8.68 17.61
CA GLU A 70 -1.14 -7.73 18.67
C GLU A 70 0.08 -6.90 18.23
N GLN A 71 -0.11 -5.60 18.11
CA GLN A 71 0.92 -4.68 17.62
C GLN A 71 2.14 -4.58 18.53
N GLY A 72 3.30 -4.38 17.91
CA GLY A 72 4.57 -4.18 18.62
C GLY A 72 5.21 -5.47 19.14
N GLN A 73 4.62 -6.63 18.88
CA GLN A 73 5.28 -7.91 19.11
C GLN A 73 6.41 -8.10 18.09
N VAL A 74 7.61 -8.27 18.64
CA VAL A 74 8.77 -8.69 17.87
C VAL A 74 8.78 -10.21 17.84
N ASP A 75 8.84 -10.77 16.64
CA ASP A 75 9.06 -12.20 16.47
C ASP A 75 10.47 -12.55 16.99
N LEU A 76 10.52 -13.36 18.03
CA LEU A 76 11.77 -13.67 18.74
C LEU A 76 12.77 -14.48 17.90
N ILE A 77 12.33 -15.11 16.80
CA ILE A 77 13.18 -15.92 15.92
C ILE A 77 13.80 -15.02 14.84
N THR A 78 13.00 -14.17 14.23
CA THR A 78 13.47 -13.30 13.12
C THR A 78 14.02 -11.95 13.61
N GLY A 79 13.69 -11.53 14.84
CA GLY A 79 14.01 -10.21 15.37
C GLY A 79 13.24 -9.06 14.72
N MET A 80 12.30 -9.37 13.81
CA MET A 80 11.50 -8.38 13.11
C MET A 80 10.15 -8.20 13.79
N GLN A 81 9.62 -6.98 13.69
CA GLN A 81 8.20 -6.76 13.94
C GLN A 81 7.39 -7.54 12.90
N ARG A 82 6.27 -8.14 13.32
CA ARG A 82 5.42 -8.95 12.42
C ARG A 82 4.93 -8.17 11.21
N GLU A 83 4.71 -6.86 11.37
CA GLU A 83 4.38 -5.92 10.29
C GLU A 83 5.53 -5.84 9.26
N SER A 84 6.79 -5.88 9.71
CA SER A 84 7.95 -5.90 8.82
C SER A 84 8.08 -7.24 8.07
N GLN A 85 7.67 -8.36 8.69
CA GLN A 85 7.68 -9.66 8.01
C GLN A 85 6.73 -9.71 6.81
N LEU A 86 5.55 -9.08 6.92
CA LEU A 86 4.57 -9.03 5.82
C LEU A 86 5.10 -8.30 4.58
N ILE A 87 5.96 -7.30 4.75
CA ILE A 87 6.53 -6.51 3.65
C ILE A 87 7.75 -7.24 3.03
N HIS A 88 8.37 -8.17 3.77
CA HIS A 88 9.58 -8.87 3.35
C HIS A 88 9.34 -10.18 2.58
N HIS A 89 8.08 -10.59 2.40
CA HIS A 89 7.72 -11.83 1.70
C HIS A 89 7.32 -11.58 0.23
#